data_AF-A0A7S3FW47-F1
#
_entry.id   AF-A0A7S3FW47-F1
#
_cell.length_a   1.000
_cell.length_b   1.000
_cell.length_c   1.000
_cell.angle_alpha   90.00
_cell.angle_beta   90.00
_cell.angle_gamma   90.00
#
_symmetry.space_group_name_H-M   'P 1'
#
loop_
_entity.id
_entity.type
_entity.pdbx_description
1 polymer ?
#
loop_
_entity_poly.entity_id
_entity_poly.type
_entity_poly.pdbx_seq_one_letter_code
_entity_poly.pdbx_strand_id
1 'polypeptide(L)'
;LEEAFVATGGDAEVAEMVEKTVMDAIPVQGILSHAYNGGVNANRGNWDKACALYIGQPSLGSTPYERAQKRGANYGTMEGEVANANIAILEACNAGPSQSNYATILKNIKITYAQASIRYAHLLDIDFAEGLSTVDHRAEGQAFYRVIAPMVASASSPCHDIMNELYSFDKDPDMNKKYYCEAVACIPSALDLSPSEMGTLEETSGHCDGVEPISTQTQDSSAFSLRSVVGLILSVAAFAMVIQ
;
A
#
# COMPACT_ATOMS: atom_id res chain seq x y z
N LEU A 1 13.78 -24.81 -8.96
CA LEU A 1 12.80 -24.01 -8.19
C LEU A 1 11.54 -24.82 -7.89
N GLU A 2 11.13 -25.77 -8.73
CA GLU A 2 9.93 -26.62 -8.51
C GLU A 2 9.98 -27.59 -7.32
N GLU A 3 11.14 -27.96 -6.75
CA GLU A 3 11.21 -28.92 -5.64
C GLU A 3 11.41 -28.27 -4.24
N ALA A 4 11.12 -26.98 -4.09
CA ALA A 4 11.40 -26.24 -2.85
C ALA A 4 10.25 -26.19 -1.83
N PHE A 5 9.02 -26.56 -2.21
CA PHE A 5 7.84 -26.45 -1.35
C PHE A 5 6.85 -27.61 -1.63
N VAL A 6 6.96 -28.70 -0.85
CA VAL A 6 5.92 -29.73 -0.79
C VAL A 6 4.91 -29.28 0.26
N ALA A 7 3.83 -28.67 -0.19
CA ALA A 7 2.81 -28.14 0.69
C ALA A 7 1.87 -29.22 1.23
N THR A 8 1.77 -29.34 2.56
CA THR A 8 0.56 -29.85 3.21
C THR A 8 -0.50 -28.73 3.27
N GLY A 9 -1.78 -29.04 3.55
CA GLY A 9 -2.90 -28.08 3.41
C GLY A 9 -2.99 -26.93 4.44
N GLY A 10 -1.85 -26.44 4.92
CA GLY A 10 -1.67 -25.10 5.49
C GLY A 10 -0.45 -24.37 4.93
N ASP A 11 0.40 -25.06 4.15
CA ASP A 11 1.60 -24.55 3.50
C ASP A 11 1.27 -23.97 2.11
N ALA A 12 0.16 -24.36 1.48
CA ALA A 12 -0.22 -23.88 0.14
C ALA A 12 -0.75 -22.44 0.21
N GLU A 13 -1.52 -22.16 1.26
CA GLU A 13 -2.13 -20.88 1.60
C GLU A 13 -1.06 -19.89 2.09
N VAL A 14 -0.07 -20.39 2.85
CA VAL A 14 1.15 -19.63 3.19
C VAL A 14 2.03 -19.39 1.97
N ALA A 15 2.17 -20.37 1.07
CA ALA A 15 2.88 -20.17 -0.20
C ALA A 15 2.20 -19.10 -1.07
N GLU A 16 0.88 -19.12 -1.19
CA GLU A 16 0.10 -18.13 -1.93
C GLU A 16 0.19 -16.72 -1.32
N MET A 17 0.15 -16.62 0.02
CA MET A 17 0.41 -15.36 0.74
C MET A 17 1.81 -14.81 0.44
N VAL A 18 2.83 -15.67 0.46
CA VAL A 18 4.22 -15.30 0.15
C VAL A 18 4.36 -14.90 -1.32
N GLU A 19 3.77 -15.67 -2.23
CA GLU A 19 3.79 -15.41 -3.68
C GLU A 19 3.15 -14.05 -3.99
N LYS A 20 1.92 -13.79 -3.52
CA LYS A 20 1.22 -12.52 -3.73
C LYS A 20 1.95 -11.34 -3.05
N THR A 21 2.49 -11.54 -1.84
CA THR A 21 3.32 -10.51 -1.18
C THR A 21 4.56 -10.19 -2.02
N VAL A 22 5.25 -11.19 -2.56
CA VAL A 22 6.44 -11.03 -3.41
C VAL A 22 6.09 -10.36 -4.75
N MET A 23 5.00 -10.79 -5.39
CA MET A 23 4.55 -10.27 -6.69
C MET A 23 4.17 -8.80 -6.66
N ASP A 24 3.60 -8.28 -5.56
CA ASP A 24 3.25 -6.86 -5.46
C ASP A 24 4.35 -6.04 -4.75
N ALA A 25 4.87 -6.49 -3.60
CA ALA A 25 5.80 -5.67 -2.82
C ALA A 25 7.17 -5.49 -3.48
N ILE A 26 7.76 -6.54 -4.08
CA ILE A 26 9.09 -6.42 -4.71
C ILE A 26 9.09 -5.43 -5.89
N PRO A 27 8.22 -5.54 -6.91
CA PRO A 27 8.23 -4.57 -8.00
C PRO A 27 7.88 -3.17 -7.51
N VAL A 28 6.95 -2.99 -6.56
CA VAL A 28 6.66 -1.65 -6.03
C VAL A 28 7.86 -1.02 -5.33
N GLN A 29 8.58 -1.75 -4.47
CA GLN A 29 9.79 -1.20 -3.86
C GLN A 29 10.88 -0.91 -4.90
N GLY A 30 11.00 -1.74 -5.95
CA GLY A 30 11.85 -1.48 -7.11
C GLY A 30 11.48 -0.20 -7.86
N ILE A 31 10.18 0.00 -8.15
CA ILE A 31 9.63 1.19 -8.80
C ILE A 31 9.93 2.44 -7.97
N LEU A 32 9.56 2.44 -6.68
CA LEU A 32 9.74 3.60 -5.81
C LEU A 32 11.22 3.95 -5.62
N SER A 33 12.09 2.95 -5.41
CA SER A 33 13.54 3.15 -5.28
C SER A 33 14.16 3.72 -6.57
N HIS A 34 13.84 3.14 -7.73
CA HIS A 34 14.36 3.61 -9.01
C HIS A 34 13.78 4.98 -9.41
N ALA A 35 12.49 5.23 -9.19
CA ALA A 35 11.86 6.51 -9.48
C ALA A 35 12.40 7.63 -8.58
N TYR A 36 12.60 7.37 -7.29
CA TYR A 36 13.23 8.34 -6.37
C TYR A 36 14.65 8.69 -6.82
N ASN A 37 15.49 7.68 -7.04
CA ASN A 37 16.88 7.87 -7.49
C ASN A 37 16.97 8.51 -8.88
N GLY A 38 15.99 8.26 -9.76
CA GLY A 38 15.84 8.93 -11.05
C GLY A 38 15.45 10.40 -10.89
N GLY A 39 14.39 10.68 -10.14
CA GLY A 39 13.81 12.02 -9.99
C GLY A 39 14.70 13.01 -9.23
N VAL A 40 15.42 12.55 -8.20
CA VAL A 40 16.34 13.40 -7.41
C VAL A 40 17.63 13.72 -8.16
N ASN A 41 18.17 12.78 -8.95
CA ASN A 41 19.47 12.92 -9.63
C ASN A 41 19.35 13.21 -11.13
N ALA A 42 18.14 13.48 -11.64
CA ALA A 42 17.80 13.50 -13.08
C ALA A 42 18.28 12.24 -13.85
N ASN A 43 18.43 11.10 -13.17
CA ASN A 43 19.04 9.90 -13.74
C ASN A 43 18.01 9.13 -14.58
N ARG A 44 18.10 9.31 -15.90
CA ARG A 44 17.20 8.69 -16.88
C ARG A 44 17.24 7.16 -16.84
N GLY A 45 18.40 6.54 -16.63
CA GLY A 45 18.53 5.08 -16.60
C GLY A 45 17.87 4.42 -15.38
N ASN A 46 17.77 5.12 -14.24
CA ASN A 46 16.94 4.69 -13.11
C ASN A 46 15.46 4.97 -13.38
N TRP A 47 15.13 6.12 -13.97
CA TRP A 47 13.76 6.48 -14.31
C TRP A 47 13.09 5.45 -15.24
N ASP A 48 13.75 5.11 -16.34
CA ASP A 48 13.22 4.17 -17.32
C ASP A 48 13.05 2.75 -16.73
N LYS A 49 13.91 2.34 -15.77
CA LYS A 49 13.73 1.09 -15.00
C LYS A 49 12.47 1.10 -14.14
N ALA A 50 12.18 2.20 -13.45
CA ALA A 50 10.96 2.32 -12.64
C ALA A 50 9.71 2.20 -13.51
N CYS A 51 9.70 2.90 -14.64
CA CYS A 51 8.60 2.85 -15.60
C CYS A 51 8.43 1.46 -16.23
N ALA A 52 9.54 0.79 -16.59
CA ALA A 52 9.51 -0.57 -17.10
C ALA A 52 9.00 -1.59 -16.06
N LEU A 53 9.36 -1.44 -14.78
CA LEU A 53 8.85 -2.30 -13.70
C LEU A 53 7.35 -2.08 -13.43
N TYR A 54 6.85 -0.86 -13.58
CA TYR A 54 5.43 -0.55 -13.39
C TYR A 54 4.55 -1.16 -14.48
N ILE A 55 4.90 -0.92 -15.75
CA ILE A 55 4.22 -1.48 -16.92
C ILE A 55 4.35 -3.02 -16.91
N GLY A 56 5.56 -3.49 -16.58
CA GLY A 56 5.92 -4.90 -16.58
C GLY A 56 5.71 -5.57 -17.93
N GLN A 57 5.32 -6.85 -17.90
CA GLN A 57 4.83 -7.57 -19.06
C GLN A 57 3.34 -7.89 -18.84
N PRO A 58 2.40 -7.16 -19.46
CA PRO A 58 0.95 -7.32 -19.23
C PRO A 58 0.35 -8.69 -19.60
N SER A 59 1.14 -9.62 -20.15
CA SER A 59 0.71 -11.00 -20.38
C SER A 59 0.90 -11.91 -19.16
N LEU A 60 1.32 -11.37 -18.01
CA LEU A 60 1.62 -12.13 -16.79
C LEU A 60 0.58 -11.95 -15.66
N GLY A 61 -0.45 -11.13 -15.83
CA GLY A 61 -1.65 -11.10 -14.96
C GLY A 61 -1.52 -10.37 -13.62
N SER A 62 -0.30 -10.03 -13.21
CA SER A 62 0.09 -9.66 -11.85
C SER A 62 1.03 -8.45 -11.76
N THR A 63 1.09 -7.56 -12.75
CA THR A 63 1.89 -6.32 -12.64
C THR A 63 1.19 -5.23 -11.79
N PRO A 64 1.93 -4.24 -11.25
CA PRO A 64 1.33 -3.07 -10.60
C PRO A 64 0.39 -2.27 -11.53
N TYR A 65 0.67 -2.22 -12.83
CA TYR A 65 -0.25 -1.66 -13.84
C TYR A 65 -1.57 -2.43 -13.91
N GLU A 66 -1.53 -3.76 -13.92
CA GLU A 66 -2.74 -4.61 -13.93
C GLU A 66 -3.49 -4.55 -12.60
N ARG A 67 -2.78 -4.39 -11.48
CA ARG A 67 -3.36 -4.14 -10.15
C ARG A 67 -4.14 -2.81 -10.17
N ALA A 68 -3.51 -1.73 -10.62
CA ALA A 68 -4.15 -0.43 -10.78
C ALA A 68 -5.35 -0.49 -11.74
N GLN A 69 -5.24 -1.25 -12.84
CA GLN A 69 -6.33 -1.43 -13.80
C GLN A 69 -7.55 -2.13 -13.17
N LYS A 70 -7.34 -3.19 -12.40
CA LYS A 70 -8.41 -3.91 -11.68
C LYS A 70 -9.06 -3.03 -10.61
N ARG A 71 -8.28 -2.26 -9.84
CA ARG A 71 -8.81 -1.38 -8.78
C ARG A 71 -9.48 -0.13 -9.32
N GLY A 72 -8.99 0.44 -10.41
CA GLY A 72 -9.67 1.47 -11.18
C GLY A 72 -11.12 1.08 -11.49
N ALA A 73 -11.30 -0.11 -12.08
CA ALA A 73 -12.61 -0.65 -12.40
C ALA A 73 -13.50 -0.83 -11.15
N ASN A 74 -12.99 -1.47 -10.09
CA ASN A 74 -13.78 -1.71 -8.88
C ASN A 74 -14.19 -0.44 -8.11
N TYR A 75 -13.49 0.68 -8.30
CA TYR A 75 -13.74 1.93 -7.57
C TYR A 75 -14.36 3.04 -8.45
N GLY A 76 -14.66 2.75 -9.73
CA GLY A 76 -15.12 3.75 -10.69
C GLY A 76 -14.09 4.83 -11.03
N THR A 77 -12.80 4.56 -10.82
CA THR A 77 -11.68 5.52 -11.06
C THR A 77 -11.00 5.24 -12.40
N MET A 78 -11.81 5.36 -13.46
CA MET A 78 -11.49 5.00 -14.85
C MET A 78 -11.75 6.17 -15.79
N GLU A 79 -10.86 6.38 -16.76
CA GLU A 79 -11.07 7.24 -17.92
C GLU A 79 -11.11 6.36 -19.16
N GLY A 80 -12.33 6.13 -19.68
CA GLY A 80 -12.57 5.11 -20.69
C GLY A 80 -12.20 3.71 -20.16
N GLU A 81 -11.28 3.05 -20.85
CA GLU A 81 -10.82 1.69 -20.50
C GLU A 81 -9.55 1.68 -19.62
N VAL A 82 -8.99 2.82 -19.23
CA VAL A 82 -7.74 2.91 -18.47
C VAL A 82 -7.98 3.49 -17.08
N ALA A 83 -7.39 2.89 -16.05
CA ALA A 83 -7.47 3.43 -14.69
C ALA A 83 -6.74 4.77 -14.56
N ASN A 84 -7.30 5.71 -13.79
CA ASN A 84 -6.72 7.06 -13.61
C ASN A 84 -5.28 7.00 -13.07
N ALA A 85 -5.00 6.03 -12.19
CA ALA A 85 -3.65 5.77 -11.66
C ALA A 85 -2.65 5.33 -12.75
N ASN A 86 -3.10 4.52 -13.72
CA ASN A 86 -2.29 4.11 -14.87
C ASN A 86 -1.96 5.31 -15.76
N ILE A 87 -2.95 6.17 -16.05
CA ILE A 87 -2.75 7.40 -16.85
C ILE A 87 -1.70 8.30 -16.20
N ALA A 88 -1.92 8.68 -14.94
CA ALA A 88 -1.03 9.60 -14.23
C ALA A 88 0.41 9.07 -14.09
N ILE A 89 0.61 7.75 -13.91
CA ILE A 89 1.94 7.15 -13.87
C ILE A 89 2.59 7.12 -15.26
N LEU A 90 1.85 6.79 -16.32
CA LEU A 90 2.38 6.78 -17.68
C LEU A 90 2.74 8.19 -18.16
N GLU A 91 1.94 9.20 -17.82
CA GLU A 91 2.26 10.62 -18.08
C GLU A 91 3.53 11.06 -17.35
N ALA A 92 3.65 10.76 -16.05
CA ALA A 92 4.86 11.04 -15.28
C ALA A 92 6.09 10.33 -15.87
N CYS A 93 5.95 9.09 -16.31
CA CYS A 93 6.99 8.32 -16.99
C CYS A 93 7.44 8.97 -18.29
N ASN A 94 6.49 9.39 -19.15
CA ASN A 94 6.75 10.07 -20.42
C ASN A 94 7.40 11.46 -20.22
N ALA A 95 6.96 12.21 -19.20
CA ALA A 95 7.53 13.51 -18.84
C ALA A 95 8.99 13.42 -18.34
N GLY A 96 9.43 12.25 -17.87
CA GLY A 96 10.83 11.99 -17.50
C GLY A 96 11.17 12.32 -16.04
N PRO A 97 12.46 12.18 -15.66
CA PRO A 97 12.87 12.25 -14.25
C PRO A 97 12.72 13.64 -13.65
N SER A 98 11.87 13.75 -12.63
CA SER A 98 11.82 14.88 -11.71
C SER A 98 11.27 14.44 -10.35
N GLN A 99 11.53 15.22 -9.30
CA GLN A 99 10.96 14.96 -7.97
C GLN A 99 9.42 15.10 -7.97
N SER A 100 8.86 15.99 -8.81
CA SER A 100 7.41 16.12 -9.01
C SER A 100 6.81 14.86 -9.61
N ASN A 101 7.43 14.33 -10.68
CA ASN A 101 6.93 13.12 -11.33
C ASN A 101 7.10 11.90 -10.42
N TYR A 102 8.14 11.84 -9.58
CA TYR A 102 8.27 10.82 -8.54
C TYR A 102 7.10 10.89 -7.53
N ALA A 103 6.71 12.08 -7.10
CA ALA A 103 5.56 12.26 -6.21
C ALA A 103 4.25 11.79 -6.87
N THR A 104 4.05 12.04 -8.17
CA THR A 104 2.93 11.49 -8.95
C THR A 104 2.94 9.96 -8.95
N ILE A 105 4.10 9.32 -9.15
CA ILE A 105 4.23 7.86 -9.13
C ILE A 105 3.90 7.31 -7.74
N LEU A 106 4.51 7.87 -6.68
CA LEU A 106 4.26 7.45 -5.30
C LEU A 106 2.77 7.59 -4.92
N LYS A 107 2.11 8.69 -5.31
CA LYS A 107 0.70 8.93 -5.00
C LYS A 107 -0.23 7.91 -5.67
N ASN A 108 0.01 7.58 -6.93
CA ASN A 108 -0.85 6.63 -7.66
C ASN A 108 -0.59 5.16 -7.27
N ILE A 109 0.62 4.84 -6.83
CA ILE A 109 0.90 3.59 -6.09
C ILE A 109 0.11 3.55 -4.77
N LYS A 110 0.15 4.61 -3.95
CA LYS A 110 -0.65 4.69 -2.70
C LYS A 110 -2.14 4.47 -2.98
N ILE A 111 -2.73 5.13 -3.98
CA ILE A 111 -4.15 4.96 -4.37
C ILE A 111 -4.44 3.48 -4.69
N THR A 112 -3.65 2.88 -5.58
CA THR A 112 -3.82 1.49 -6.02
C THR A 112 -3.84 0.49 -4.85
N TYR A 113 -2.89 0.62 -3.92
CA TYR A 113 -2.77 -0.31 -2.79
C TYR A 113 -3.68 0.05 -1.60
N ALA A 114 -4.13 1.30 -1.48
CA ALA A 114 -5.21 1.68 -0.58
C ALA A 114 -6.55 1.08 -1.05
N GLN A 115 -6.90 1.24 -2.33
CA GLN A 115 -8.07 0.61 -2.95
C GLN A 115 -8.02 -0.93 -2.83
N ALA A 116 -6.85 -1.53 -3.09
CA ALA A 116 -6.68 -2.97 -2.91
C ALA A 116 -6.89 -3.39 -1.44
N SER A 117 -6.27 -2.71 -0.48
CA SER A 117 -6.47 -3.03 0.95
C SER A 117 -7.93 -2.90 1.37
N ILE A 118 -8.54 -1.73 1.15
CA ILE A 118 -9.93 -1.43 1.53
C ILE A 118 -10.91 -2.47 0.95
N ARG A 119 -10.73 -2.93 -0.30
CA ARG A 119 -11.56 -4.02 -0.86
C ARG A 119 -11.48 -5.29 -0.03
N TYR A 120 -10.30 -5.72 0.40
CA TYR A 120 -10.16 -6.98 1.14
C TYR A 120 -10.59 -6.84 2.60
N ALA A 121 -10.70 -5.61 3.13
CA ALA A 121 -11.45 -5.37 4.35
C ALA A 121 -12.96 -5.60 4.16
N HIS A 122 -13.53 -5.18 3.03
CA HIS A 122 -14.93 -5.48 2.68
C HIS A 122 -15.19 -6.97 2.47
N LEU A 123 -14.31 -7.67 1.76
CA LEU A 123 -14.43 -9.12 1.54
C LEU A 123 -14.33 -9.91 2.85
N LEU A 124 -13.45 -9.52 3.77
CA LEU A 124 -13.37 -10.14 5.10
C LEU A 124 -14.61 -9.83 5.96
N ASP A 125 -15.16 -8.61 5.91
CA ASP A 125 -16.43 -8.29 6.58
C ASP A 125 -17.59 -9.17 6.06
N ILE A 126 -17.58 -9.56 4.78
CA ILE A 126 -18.52 -10.54 4.20
C ILE A 126 -18.22 -11.95 4.72
N ASP A 127 -16.97 -12.42 4.64
CA ASP A 127 -16.58 -13.76 5.12
C ASP A 127 -16.96 -13.97 6.59
N PHE A 128 -16.73 -12.96 7.45
CA PHE A 128 -17.10 -13.01 8.86
C PHE A 128 -18.62 -13.08 9.06
N ALA A 129 -19.40 -12.37 8.25
CA ALA A 129 -20.86 -12.35 8.34
C ALA A 129 -21.51 -13.64 7.82
N GLU A 130 -20.92 -14.27 6.79
CA GLU A 130 -21.41 -15.52 6.18
C GLU A 130 -20.80 -16.78 6.81
N GLY A 131 -19.77 -16.65 7.65
CA GLY A 131 -19.07 -17.77 8.28
C GLY A 131 -18.16 -18.55 7.33
N LEU A 132 -17.61 -17.87 6.32
CA LEU A 132 -16.73 -18.44 5.30
C LEU A 132 -15.28 -18.55 5.78
N SER A 133 -14.45 -19.24 5.00
CA SER A 133 -13.00 -19.23 5.20
C SER A 133 -12.44 -17.84 4.89
N THR A 134 -11.73 -17.25 5.85
CA THR A 134 -11.12 -15.92 5.71
C THR A 134 -9.68 -15.99 5.19
N VAL A 135 -9.12 -17.18 5.04
CA VAL A 135 -7.67 -17.39 4.77
C VAL A 135 -7.21 -16.66 3.51
N ASP A 136 -7.90 -16.87 2.39
CA ASP A 136 -7.49 -16.35 1.08
C ASP A 136 -7.59 -14.81 1.04
N HIS A 137 -8.74 -14.26 1.47
CA HIS A 137 -8.94 -12.81 1.53
C HIS A 137 -8.02 -12.14 2.55
N ARG A 138 -7.66 -12.83 3.64
CA ARG A 138 -6.68 -12.33 4.62
C ARG A 138 -5.27 -12.33 4.06
N ALA A 139 -4.87 -13.38 3.34
CA ALA A 139 -3.56 -13.48 2.68
C ALA A 139 -3.38 -12.39 1.62
N GLU A 140 -4.39 -12.19 0.76
CA GLU A 140 -4.39 -11.13 -0.25
C GLU A 140 -4.41 -9.73 0.35
N GLY A 141 -5.30 -9.49 1.33
CA GLY A 141 -5.36 -8.22 2.06
C GLY A 141 -4.03 -7.88 2.74
N GLN A 142 -3.37 -8.87 3.35
CA GLN A 142 -2.04 -8.70 3.94
C GLN A 142 -0.98 -8.34 2.88
N ALA A 143 -0.98 -9.02 1.73
CA ALA A 143 -0.05 -8.77 0.64
C ALA A 143 -0.17 -7.33 0.11
N PHE A 144 -1.40 -6.85 -0.13
CA PHE A 144 -1.62 -5.48 -0.60
C PHE A 144 -1.33 -4.44 0.49
N TYR A 145 -1.77 -4.68 1.73
CA TYR A 145 -1.56 -3.74 2.81
C TYR A 145 -0.08 -3.55 3.14
N ARG A 146 0.75 -4.60 3.10
CA ARG A 146 2.21 -4.52 3.32
C ARG A 146 2.93 -3.50 2.42
N VAL A 147 2.39 -3.20 1.24
CA VAL A 147 2.95 -2.20 0.31
C VAL A 147 2.84 -0.78 0.89
N ILE A 148 1.74 -0.48 1.58
CA ILE A 148 1.45 0.85 2.17
C ILE A 148 1.64 0.90 3.69
N ALA A 149 1.75 -0.24 4.36
CA ALA A 149 1.81 -0.35 5.83
C ALA A 149 2.88 0.56 6.47
N PRO A 150 4.12 0.70 5.95
CA PRO A 150 5.10 1.61 6.54
C PRO A 150 4.67 3.09 6.46
N MET A 151 3.94 3.46 5.41
CA MET A 151 3.44 4.83 5.23
C MET A 151 2.25 5.10 6.16
N VAL A 152 1.33 4.14 6.28
CA VAL A 152 0.20 4.22 7.22
C VAL A 152 0.70 4.27 8.66
N ALA A 153 1.61 3.36 9.07
CA ALA A 153 2.19 3.34 10.41
C ALA A 153 2.93 4.64 10.77
N SER A 154 3.63 5.23 9.79
CA SER A 154 4.32 6.52 9.96
C SER A 154 3.38 7.71 10.13
N ALA A 155 2.12 7.62 9.70
CA ALA A 155 1.14 8.71 9.76
C ALA A 155 0.06 8.51 10.84
N SER A 156 -0.32 7.26 11.11
CA SER A 156 -1.37 6.88 12.06
C SER A 156 -1.16 5.45 12.57
N SER A 157 -0.56 5.32 13.76
CA SER A 157 -0.48 4.02 14.47
C SER A 157 -1.87 3.40 14.65
N PRO A 158 -2.93 4.12 15.09
CA PRO A 158 -4.25 3.50 15.27
C PRO A 158 -4.81 2.87 13.99
N CYS A 159 -4.63 3.53 12.84
CA CYS A 159 -5.02 2.95 11.55
C CYS A 159 -4.19 1.72 11.21
N HIS A 160 -2.88 1.76 11.46
CA HIS A 160 -2.01 0.60 11.26
C HIS A 160 -2.38 -0.58 12.15
N ASP A 161 -2.64 -0.33 13.44
CA ASP A 161 -3.00 -1.36 14.42
C ASP A 161 -4.31 -2.07 14.03
N ILE A 162 -5.33 -1.33 13.56
CA ILE A 162 -6.59 -1.91 13.05
C ILE A 162 -6.37 -2.77 11.79
N MET A 163 -5.63 -2.27 10.80
CA MET A 163 -5.38 -3.04 9.58
C MET A 163 -4.45 -4.25 9.82
N ASN A 164 -3.54 -4.15 10.79
CA ASN A 164 -2.70 -5.26 11.21
C ASN A 164 -3.51 -6.31 11.97
N GLU A 165 -4.39 -5.92 12.89
CA GLU A 165 -5.35 -6.83 13.55
C GLU A 165 -6.14 -7.66 12.52
N LEU A 166 -6.70 -6.99 11.50
CA LEU A 166 -7.40 -7.64 10.40
C LEU A 166 -6.53 -8.62 9.63
N TYR A 167 -5.36 -8.22 9.13
CA TYR A 167 -4.60 -9.02 8.16
C TYR A 167 -3.49 -9.91 8.75
N SER A 168 -3.05 -9.75 10.01
CA SER A 168 -1.74 -10.26 10.50
C SER A 168 -1.55 -11.79 10.59
N PHE A 169 -2.59 -12.62 10.48
CA PHE A 169 -2.61 -14.05 10.81
C PHE A 169 -2.32 -14.39 12.29
N ASP A 170 -1.27 -13.85 12.90
CA ASP A 170 -0.94 -13.97 14.34
C ASP A 170 -1.93 -13.28 15.30
N LYS A 171 -3.13 -12.95 14.80
CA LYS A 171 -4.19 -12.19 15.46
C LYS A 171 -5.54 -12.82 15.15
N ASP A 172 -6.43 -12.83 16.13
CA ASP A 172 -7.85 -13.11 15.91
C ASP A 172 -8.58 -11.77 15.75
N PRO A 173 -9.11 -11.43 14.57
CA PRO A 173 -9.87 -10.20 14.37
C PRO A 173 -11.24 -10.28 15.07
N ASP A 174 -11.72 -9.15 15.59
CA ASP A 174 -13.08 -9.05 16.11
C ASP A 174 -14.09 -9.06 14.95
N MET A 175 -14.70 -10.22 14.74
CA MET A 175 -15.70 -10.45 13.69
C MET A 175 -16.95 -9.55 13.78
N ASN A 176 -17.12 -8.79 14.88
CA ASN A 176 -18.21 -7.83 15.04
C ASN A 176 -17.84 -6.42 14.53
N LYS A 177 -16.55 -6.13 14.33
CA LYS A 177 -16.05 -4.86 13.79
C LYS A 177 -16.39 -4.73 12.31
N LYS A 178 -16.55 -3.49 11.82
CA LYS A 178 -16.78 -3.16 10.41
C LYS A 178 -15.49 -2.65 9.78
N TYR A 179 -14.58 -3.58 9.51
CA TYR A 179 -13.23 -3.24 9.06
C TYR A 179 -13.21 -2.48 7.74
N TYR A 180 -14.18 -2.70 6.85
CA TYR A 180 -14.34 -1.90 5.64
C TYR A 180 -14.45 -0.40 5.97
N CYS A 181 -15.30 -0.05 6.93
CA CYS A 181 -15.56 1.34 7.28
C CYS A 181 -14.41 1.99 8.06
N GLU A 182 -13.74 1.23 8.93
CA GLU A 182 -12.48 1.66 9.56
C GLU A 182 -11.40 1.95 8.48
N ALA A 183 -11.25 1.05 7.51
CA ALA A 183 -10.28 1.19 6.43
C ALA A 183 -10.58 2.38 5.51
N VAL A 184 -11.85 2.59 5.14
CA VAL A 184 -12.32 3.77 4.38
C VAL A 184 -12.08 5.07 5.14
N ALA A 185 -12.32 5.10 6.45
CA ALA A 185 -12.10 6.28 7.27
C ALA A 185 -10.61 6.61 7.47
N CYS A 186 -9.77 5.60 7.71
CA CYS A 186 -8.41 5.80 8.19
C CYS A 186 -7.32 5.77 7.10
N ILE A 187 -7.41 4.86 6.12
CA ILE A 187 -6.32 4.67 5.14
C ILE A 187 -6.12 5.88 4.22
N PRO A 188 -7.18 6.47 3.59
CA PRO A 188 -7.00 7.62 2.71
C PRO A 188 -6.41 8.83 3.46
N SER A 189 -6.89 9.08 4.68
CA SER A 189 -6.37 10.15 5.55
C SER A 189 -4.90 9.94 5.91
N ALA A 190 -4.51 8.73 6.33
CA ALA A 190 -3.12 8.40 6.66
C ALA A 190 -2.16 8.48 5.45
N LEU A 191 -2.68 8.39 4.21
CA LEU A 191 -1.87 8.42 2.99
C LEU A 191 -1.89 9.76 2.24
N ASP A 192 -2.65 10.76 2.71
CA ASP A 192 -2.91 12.04 2.03
C ASP A 192 -3.61 11.85 0.66
N LEU A 193 -4.70 11.09 0.66
CA LEU A 193 -5.53 10.79 -0.50
C LEU A 193 -6.95 11.34 -0.31
N SER A 194 -7.47 12.03 -1.32
CA SER A 194 -8.82 12.58 -1.30
C SER A 194 -9.89 11.53 -1.68
N PRO A 195 -11.16 11.69 -1.24
CA PRO A 195 -12.24 10.80 -1.64
C PRO A 195 -12.42 10.68 -3.17
N SER A 196 -12.21 11.77 -3.91
CA SER A 196 -12.27 11.77 -5.38
C SER A 196 -11.15 10.97 -6.05
N GLU A 197 -10.00 10.81 -5.39
CA GLU A 197 -8.88 10.00 -5.90
C GLU A 197 -9.05 8.52 -5.55
N MET A 198 -9.75 8.24 -4.45
CA MET A 198 -10.09 6.87 -4.04
C MET A 198 -11.26 6.30 -4.83
N GLY A 199 -12.27 7.11 -5.16
CA GLY A 199 -13.55 6.64 -5.68
C GLY A 199 -14.36 5.88 -4.63
N THR A 200 -15.34 5.10 -5.09
CA THR A 200 -16.22 4.29 -4.23
C THR A 200 -16.22 2.85 -4.71
N LEU A 201 -15.94 1.91 -3.81
CA LEU A 201 -15.98 0.48 -4.11
C LEU A 201 -17.37 0.06 -4.58
N GLU A 202 -17.42 -0.69 -5.68
CA GLU A 202 -18.63 -1.30 -6.24
C GLU A 202 -19.53 -1.92 -5.16
N GLU A 203 -20.84 -1.72 -5.28
CA GLU A 203 -21.87 -2.28 -4.37
C GLU A 203 -21.83 -1.81 -2.89
N THR A 204 -20.90 -0.94 -2.49
CA THR A 204 -20.76 -0.46 -1.10
C THR A 204 -21.30 0.95 -0.80
N SER A 205 -22.04 1.56 -1.73
CA SER A 205 -22.59 2.92 -1.54
C SER A 205 -23.49 2.99 -0.30
N GLY A 206 -23.15 3.86 0.66
CA GLY A 206 -23.87 4.02 1.93
C GLY A 206 -23.60 2.93 2.98
N HIS A 207 -22.71 1.96 2.73
CA HIS A 207 -22.44 0.84 3.65
C HIS A 207 -21.85 1.29 5.00
N CYS A 208 -21.26 2.48 5.06
CA CYS A 208 -20.66 3.06 6.27
C CYS A 208 -21.50 4.20 6.87
N ASP A 209 -22.72 4.43 6.39
CA ASP A 209 -23.60 5.48 6.91
C ASP A 209 -23.98 5.17 8.37
N GLY A 210 -23.62 6.07 9.29
CA GLY A 210 -23.83 5.88 10.74
C GLY A 210 -22.82 4.96 11.43
N VAL A 211 -21.76 4.52 10.74
CA VAL A 211 -20.61 3.86 11.38
C VAL A 211 -19.63 4.95 11.84
N GLU A 212 -19.61 5.22 13.14
CA GLU A 212 -18.57 6.04 13.77
C GLU A 212 -17.25 5.25 13.77
N PRO A 213 -16.19 5.69 13.06
CA PRO A 213 -14.91 5.00 13.06
C PRO A 213 -14.23 5.11 14.44
N ILE A 214 -13.40 4.13 14.79
CA ILE A 214 -12.59 4.20 16.00
C ILE A 214 -11.71 5.45 15.94
N SER A 215 -11.92 6.35 16.90
CA SER A 215 -11.34 7.70 16.96
C SER A 215 -9.91 7.75 16.44
N THR A 216 -9.75 8.35 15.25
CA THR A 216 -8.46 8.84 14.77
C THR A 216 -8.04 9.97 15.70
N GLN A 217 -7.34 9.60 16.78
CA GLN A 217 -6.56 10.52 17.60
C GLN A 217 -5.41 11.04 16.73
N THR A 218 -5.73 12.01 15.86
CA THR A 218 -4.76 12.78 15.10
C THR A 218 -3.77 13.35 16.09
N GLN A 219 -2.50 12.92 16.03
CA GLN A 219 -1.47 13.57 16.81
C GLN A 219 -1.36 15.01 16.31
N ASP A 220 -1.70 15.92 17.21
CA ASP A 220 -1.74 17.36 16.99
C ASP A 220 -0.40 17.81 16.39
N SER A 221 -0.44 18.36 15.17
CA SER A 221 0.76 18.66 14.37
C SER A 221 1.55 19.88 14.86
N SER A 222 1.23 20.32 16.09
CA SER A 222 1.78 21.49 16.79
C SER A 222 3.09 21.23 17.54
N ALA A 223 3.62 19.99 17.55
CA ALA A 223 4.79 19.60 18.36
C ALA A 223 6.09 19.28 17.58
N PHE A 224 6.15 19.43 16.25
CA PHE A 224 7.42 19.23 15.49
C PHE A 224 8.37 20.44 15.64
N SER A 225 8.87 20.64 16.86
CA SER A 225 9.88 21.65 17.15
C SER A 225 11.19 21.30 16.42
N LEU A 226 11.75 22.30 15.71
CA LEU A 226 12.98 22.23 14.89
C LEU A 226 14.29 21.92 15.67
N ARG A 227 14.23 21.28 16.84
CA ARG A 227 15.38 21.01 17.72
C ARG A 227 16.00 19.61 17.57
N SER A 228 15.33 18.63 16.95
CA SER A 228 15.84 17.25 16.89
C SER A 228 16.80 16.94 15.73
N VAL A 229 16.99 17.84 14.75
CA VAL A 229 17.85 17.57 13.57
C VAL A 229 19.34 17.85 13.83
N VAL A 230 19.69 18.53 14.93
CA VAL A 230 21.10 18.88 15.25
C VAL A 230 21.78 17.83 16.16
N GLY A 231 21.02 16.90 16.74
CA GLY A 231 21.54 15.94 17.73
C GLY A 231 22.28 14.71 17.17
N LEU A 232 22.14 14.38 15.88
CA LEU A 232 22.55 13.08 15.34
C LEU A 232 23.83 13.07 14.48
N ILE A 233 24.58 14.19 14.43
CA ILE A 233 25.81 14.30 13.62
C ILE A 233 27.10 14.32 14.48
N LEU A 234 26.98 14.39 15.82
CA LEU A 234 28.12 14.62 16.73
C LEU A 234 28.61 13.40 17.53
N SER A 235 28.02 12.22 17.35
CA SER A 235 28.39 10.99 18.10
C SER A 235 29.37 10.05 17.38
N VAL A 236 29.69 10.28 16.10
CA VAL A 236 30.62 9.42 15.32
C VAL A 236 32.10 9.84 15.47
N ALA A 237 32.38 11.01 16.05
CA ALA A 237 33.74 11.55 16.18
C ALA A 237 34.47 11.19 17.51
N ALA A 238 33.84 10.44 18.41
CA ALA A 238 34.34 10.21 19.77
C ALA A 238 34.98 8.83 20.03
N PHE A 239 35.31 8.06 18.99
CA PHE A 239 35.86 6.69 19.10
C PHE A 239 37.27 6.51 18.51
N ALA A 240 38.08 7.58 18.49
CA ALA A 240 39.42 7.58 17.90
C ALA A 240 40.53 8.14 18.83
N MET A 241 40.29 8.30 20.14
CA MET A 241 41.26 8.95 21.03
C MET A 241 41.32 8.41 22.47
N VAL A 242 41.29 7.09 22.65
CA VAL A 242 41.71 6.44 23.92
C VAL A 242 42.55 5.17 23.65
N ILE A 243 43.66 5.31 22.92
CA ILE A 243 44.83 4.42 23.03
C ILE A 243 46.10 5.27 22.92
N GLN A 244 46.64 5.67 24.07
CA GLN A 244 48.05 6.02 24.31
C GLN A 244 48.41 5.52 25.72
#